data_AF-A0A140DVT4-F1
#
_entry.id   AF-A0A140DVT4-F1
#
_cell.length_a   1.000
_cell.length_b   1.000
_cell.length_c   1.000
_cell.angle_alpha   90.00
_cell.angle_beta   90.00
_cell.angle_gamma   90.00
#
_symmetry.space_group_name_H-M   'P 1'
#
loop_
_entity.id
_entity.type
_entity.pdbx_description
1 polymer ?
#
loop_
_entity_poly.entity_id
_entity_poly.type
_entity_poly.pdbx_seq_one_letter_code
_entity_poly.pdbx_strand_id
1 'polypeptide(L)'
;MKHDYTSALARATFDQVRHLPGALFCETMQSIWFVSDGTCGFIRLWEGHIVEMEIPALGFWAHFDGDDAILFLDHIHAFFKALHRQDVRDNWLMQTSHPMKLLIICSSGLSSSVAAHAINEMAAQHGWNIEADSCAAVFAPEKSREADVVLYAPQASAAFHQLPKEQRRRTGVIQPMDFAMMNPQAMVHQALQLAS
;
A
#
# COMPACT_ATOMS: atom_id res chain seq x y z
N MET A 1 25.18 3.42 -23.48
CA MET A 1 24.45 2.24 -22.95
C MET A 1 24.43 2.36 -21.43
N LYS A 2 23.31 2.84 -20.86
CA LYS A 2 23.07 2.64 -19.43
C LYS A 2 22.71 1.17 -19.27
N HIS A 3 23.48 0.43 -18.49
CA HIS A 3 23.13 -0.96 -18.22
C HIS A 3 21.81 -1.01 -17.46
N ASP A 4 20.91 -1.82 -18.00
CA ASP A 4 19.53 -2.12 -17.59
C ASP A 4 19.52 -3.01 -16.33
N TYR A 5 20.23 -2.58 -15.28
CA TYR A 5 20.33 -3.35 -14.02
C TYR A 5 19.04 -3.28 -13.19
N THR A 6 18.19 -2.29 -13.45
CA THR A 6 16.96 -2.01 -12.72
C THR A 6 15.90 -3.08 -12.99
N SER A 7 15.57 -3.34 -14.27
CA SER A 7 14.60 -4.38 -14.67
C SER A 7 14.98 -5.81 -14.27
N ALA A 8 16.26 -6.06 -13.97
CA ALA A 8 16.74 -7.39 -13.59
C ALA A 8 16.17 -7.86 -12.25
N LEU A 9 15.90 -6.96 -11.30
CA LEU A 9 15.42 -7.33 -9.98
C LEU A 9 13.96 -7.77 -10.01
N ALA A 10 13.08 -6.95 -10.58
CA ALA A 10 11.66 -7.27 -10.70
C ALA A 10 11.48 -8.60 -11.44
N ARG A 11 12.24 -8.78 -12.53
CA ARG A 11 12.27 -10.03 -13.28
C ARG A 11 12.77 -11.21 -12.45
N ALA A 12 13.88 -11.07 -11.74
CA ALA A 12 14.44 -12.15 -10.92
C ALA A 12 13.51 -12.58 -9.79
N THR A 13 12.88 -11.62 -9.10
CA THR A 13 11.89 -11.92 -8.05
C THR A 13 10.66 -12.60 -8.64
N PHE A 14 10.13 -12.10 -9.76
CA PHE A 14 9.01 -12.72 -10.46
C PHE A 14 9.33 -14.16 -10.90
N ASP A 15 10.53 -14.38 -11.44
CA ASP A 15 11.03 -15.71 -11.82
C ASP A 15 11.19 -16.65 -10.61
N GLN A 16 11.46 -16.15 -9.40
CA GLN A 16 11.42 -16.95 -8.18
C GLN A 16 9.98 -17.28 -7.77
N VAL A 17 9.07 -16.30 -7.82
CA VAL A 17 7.67 -16.47 -7.41
C VAL A 17 6.96 -17.53 -8.28
N ARG A 18 7.24 -17.61 -9.59
CA ARG A 18 6.63 -18.62 -10.47
C ARG A 18 7.05 -20.06 -10.14
N HIS A 19 8.10 -20.25 -9.35
CA HIS A 19 8.58 -21.55 -8.91
C HIS A 19 8.09 -21.93 -7.51
N LEU A 20 7.28 -21.08 -6.87
CA LEU A 20 6.64 -21.41 -5.60
C LEU A 20 5.62 -22.55 -5.76
N PRO A 21 5.44 -23.41 -4.75
CA PRO A 21 4.40 -24.43 -4.76
C PRO A 21 3.02 -23.84 -5.01
N GLY A 22 2.24 -24.46 -5.92
CA GLY A 22 0.90 -23.99 -6.26
C GLY A 22 0.84 -22.83 -7.26
N ALA A 23 1.99 -22.34 -7.73
CA ALA A 23 2.04 -21.32 -8.79
C ALA A 23 1.62 -21.89 -10.15
N LEU A 24 0.68 -21.20 -10.82
CA LEU A 24 0.29 -21.47 -12.20
C LEU A 24 0.77 -20.33 -13.09
N PHE A 25 1.77 -20.60 -13.95
CA PHE A 25 2.38 -19.57 -14.80
C PHE A 25 1.74 -19.53 -16.19
N CYS A 26 1.39 -18.32 -16.65
CA CYS A 26 0.96 -18.05 -18.02
C CYS A 26 1.98 -17.13 -18.71
N GLU A 27 2.71 -17.69 -19.68
CA GLU A 27 3.75 -16.96 -20.42
C GLU A 27 3.16 -15.82 -21.27
N THR A 28 2.05 -16.06 -21.98
CA THR A 28 1.42 -15.05 -22.83
C THR A 28 0.99 -13.80 -22.05
N MET A 29 0.51 -13.99 -20.82
CA MET A 29 0.06 -12.90 -19.97
C MET A 29 1.14 -12.38 -19.00
N GLN A 30 2.34 -12.97 -19.03
CA GLN A 30 3.41 -12.73 -18.04
C GLN A 30 2.85 -12.68 -16.60
N SER A 31 2.04 -13.68 -16.24
CA SER A 31 1.32 -13.71 -14.96
C SER A 31 1.47 -15.04 -14.24
N ILE A 32 1.47 -14.98 -12.91
CA ILE A 32 1.53 -16.11 -12.00
C ILE A 32 0.25 -16.09 -11.17
N TRP A 33 -0.47 -17.19 -11.17
CA TRP A 33 -1.74 -17.33 -10.47
C TRP A 33 -1.58 -18.24 -9.27
N PHE A 34 -2.27 -17.92 -8.19
CA PHE A 34 -2.33 -18.69 -6.97
C PHE A 34 -3.78 -18.88 -6.55
N VAL A 35 -4.12 -20.09 -6.11
CA VAL A 35 -5.46 -20.44 -5.64
C VAL A 35 -5.37 -20.98 -4.21
N SER A 36 -6.16 -20.41 -3.31
CA SER A 36 -6.26 -20.81 -1.90
C SER A 36 -7.73 -20.77 -1.47
N ASP A 37 -8.27 -21.90 -0.99
CA ASP A 37 -9.65 -22.01 -0.47
C ASP A 37 -10.74 -21.41 -1.37
N GLY A 38 -10.61 -21.56 -2.69
CA GLY A 38 -11.55 -21.02 -3.67
C GLY A 38 -11.34 -19.53 -4.01
N THR A 39 -10.42 -18.84 -3.33
CA THR A 39 -9.96 -17.50 -3.67
C THR A 39 -8.80 -17.59 -4.65
N CYS A 40 -8.84 -16.76 -5.68
CA CYS A 40 -7.82 -16.69 -6.72
C CYS A 40 -7.19 -15.29 -6.74
N GLY A 41 -5.87 -15.24 -6.81
CA GLY A 41 -5.12 -14.01 -7.01
C GLY A 41 -4.02 -14.21 -8.05
N PHE A 42 -3.56 -13.10 -8.63
CA PHE A 42 -2.46 -13.12 -9.59
C PHE A 42 -1.43 -12.04 -9.32
N ILE A 43 -0.22 -12.30 -9.79
CA ILE A 43 0.89 -11.34 -9.88
C ILE A 43 1.27 -11.28 -11.36
N ARG A 44 1.35 -10.08 -11.92
CA ARG A 44 1.71 -9.83 -13.32
C ARG A 44 2.89 -8.88 -13.40
N LEU A 45 3.80 -9.16 -14.33
CA LEU A 45 4.94 -8.30 -14.63
C LEU A 45 4.73 -7.65 -16.01
N TRP A 46 4.65 -6.33 -16.03
CA TRP A 46 4.54 -5.51 -17.21
C TRP A 46 5.90 -4.90 -17.56
N GLU A 47 6.26 -4.94 -18.85
CA GLU A 47 7.48 -4.32 -19.38
C GLU A 47 8.77 -4.69 -18.60
N GLY A 48 8.76 -5.83 -17.91
CA GLY A 48 9.90 -6.33 -17.13
C GLY A 48 10.14 -5.68 -15.77
N HIS A 49 9.39 -4.63 -15.38
CA HIS A 49 9.66 -3.89 -14.14
C HIS A 49 8.39 -3.48 -13.37
N ILE A 50 7.26 -3.21 -14.04
CA ILE A 50 6.03 -2.83 -13.34
C ILE A 50 5.29 -4.09 -12.85
N VAL A 51 4.97 -4.12 -11.56
CA VAL A 51 4.29 -5.24 -10.91
C VAL A 51 2.84 -4.87 -10.62
N GLU A 52 1.93 -5.74 -11.02
CA GLU A 52 0.51 -5.68 -10.68
C GLU A 52 0.12 -6.93 -9.89
N MET A 53 -0.56 -6.75 -8.77
CA MET A 53 -1.08 -7.84 -7.95
C MET A 53 -2.55 -7.61 -7.66
N GLU A 54 -3.36 -8.65 -7.80
CA GLU A 54 -4.79 -8.55 -7.56
C GLU A 54 -5.33 -9.83 -6.91
N ILE A 55 -6.24 -9.65 -5.95
CA ILE A 55 -7.12 -10.71 -5.46
C ILE A 55 -8.56 -10.17 -5.57
N PRO A 56 -9.22 -10.35 -6.74
CA PRO A 56 -10.47 -9.66 -7.04
C PRO A 56 -11.57 -9.91 -6.01
N ALA A 57 -11.69 -11.15 -5.52
CA ALA A 57 -12.69 -11.53 -4.53
C ALA A 57 -12.53 -10.80 -3.17
N LEU A 58 -11.33 -10.29 -2.89
CA LEU A 58 -11.00 -9.56 -1.67
C LEU A 58 -10.89 -8.05 -1.90
N GLY A 59 -10.94 -7.57 -3.15
CA GLY A 59 -10.64 -6.17 -3.46
C GLY A 59 -9.20 -5.78 -3.19
N PHE A 60 -8.28 -6.74 -3.11
CA PHE A 60 -6.84 -6.48 -2.99
C PHE A 60 -6.31 -6.02 -4.34
N TRP A 61 -5.68 -4.86 -4.40
CA TRP A 61 -5.00 -4.37 -5.59
C TRP A 61 -3.73 -3.61 -5.24
N ALA A 62 -2.60 -4.00 -5.86
CA ALA A 62 -1.34 -3.30 -5.75
C ALA A 62 -0.69 -3.13 -7.12
N HIS A 63 -0.25 -1.90 -7.41
CA HIS A 63 0.47 -1.56 -8.62
C HIS A 63 1.67 -0.70 -8.27
N PHE A 64 2.88 -1.13 -8.64
CA PHE A 64 4.11 -0.45 -8.27
C PHE A 64 5.29 -0.85 -9.17
N ASP A 65 6.35 -0.05 -9.10
CA ASP A 65 7.63 -0.35 -9.75
C ASP A 65 8.41 -1.40 -8.92
N GLY A 66 8.73 -2.54 -9.55
CA GLY A 66 9.41 -3.68 -8.94
C GLY A 66 10.92 -3.52 -8.80
N ASP A 67 11.49 -2.38 -9.19
CA ASP A 67 12.92 -2.09 -9.07
C ASP A 67 13.35 -1.79 -7.62
N ASP A 68 12.40 -1.66 -6.69
CA ASP A 68 12.65 -1.65 -5.24
C ASP A 68 12.39 -3.03 -4.62
N ALA A 69 13.47 -3.73 -4.24
CA ALA A 69 13.41 -5.11 -3.74
C ALA A 69 12.63 -5.22 -2.43
N ILE A 70 12.80 -4.23 -1.55
CA ILE A 70 12.16 -4.23 -0.23
C ILE A 70 10.67 -4.03 -0.44
N LEU A 71 10.31 -3.04 -1.26
CA LEU A 71 8.92 -2.77 -1.61
C LEU A 71 8.26 -3.99 -2.25
N PHE A 72 8.95 -4.65 -3.20
CA PHE A 72 8.39 -5.82 -3.88
C PHE A 72 8.17 -6.99 -2.90
N LEU A 73 9.16 -7.32 -2.06
CA LEU A 73 9.01 -8.39 -1.07
C LEU A 73 7.88 -8.11 -0.07
N ASP A 74 7.75 -6.87 0.38
CA ASP A 74 6.68 -6.46 1.30
C ASP A 74 5.28 -6.63 0.67
N HIS A 75 5.12 -6.30 -0.61
CA HIS A 75 3.87 -6.52 -1.33
C HIS A 75 3.59 -8.00 -1.61
N ILE A 76 4.62 -8.80 -1.90
CA ILE A 76 4.48 -10.26 -2.03
C ILE A 76 3.97 -10.87 -0.72
N HIS A 77 4.57 -10.48 0.41
CA HIS A 77 4.09 -10.91 1.73
C HIS A 77 2.66 -10.46 1.98
N ALA A 78 2.31 -9.22 1.65
CA ALA A 78 0.95 -8.71 1.78
C ALA A 78 -0.06 -9.50 0.92
N PHE A 79 0.30 -9.82 -0.32
CA PHE A 79 -0.50 -10.62 -1.24
C PHE A 79 -0.77 -12.02 -0.68
N PHE A 80 0.27 -12.77 -0.28
CA PHE A 80 0.07 -14.11 0.29
C PHE A 80 -0.65 -14.07 1.63
N LYS A 81 -0.39 -13.05 2.46
CA LYS A 81 -1.13 -12.84 3.70
C LYS A 81 -2.61 -12.59 3.44
N ALA A 82 -2.97 -11.84 2.40
CA ALA A 82 -4.36 -11.64 2.00
C ALA A 82 -4.97 -12.92 1.41
N LEU A 83 -4.27 -13.59 0.50
CA LEU A 83 -4.75 -14.78 -0.19
C LEU A 83 -5.02 -15.96 0.75
N HIS A 84 -4.20 -16.13 1.79
CA HIS A 84 -4.32 -17.22 2.76
C HIS A 84 -5.09 -16.84 4.04
N ARG A 85 -5.47 -15.56 4.22
CA ARG A 85 -6.32 -15.16 5.35
C ARG A 85 -7.79 -15.19 4.93
N GLN A 86 -8.63 -15.80 5.75
CA GLN A 86 -10.07 -15.87 5.52
C GLN A 86 -10.85 -14.72 6.18
N ASP A 87 -10.28 -13.95 7.09
CA ASP A 87 -11.02 -12.87 7.76
C ASP A 87 -10.08 -11.89 8.46
N VAL A 88 -10.20 -10.58 8.17
CA VAL A 88 -9.81 -9.50 9.09
C VAL A 88 -10.63 -8.24 8.76
N ARG A 89 -11.94 -8.27 9.01
CA ARG A 89 -12.65 -7.02 9.33
C ARG A 89 -12.45 -6.74 10.81
N ASP A 90 -11.34 -6.10 11.15
CA ASP A 90 -11.14 -5.66 12.53
C ASP A 90 -12.11 -4.50 12.81
N ASN A 91 -13.17 -4.78 13.56
CA ASN A 91 -14.16 -3.78 13.90
C ASN A 91 -13.71 -2.99 15.14
N TRP A 92 -12.81 -2.05 14.93
CA TRP A 92 -12.33 -1.11 15.95
C TRP A 92 -13.42 -0.08 16.28
N LEU A 93 -13.97 -0.15 17.50
CA LEU A 93 -14.76 0.94 18.06
C LEU A 93 -13.82 2.05 18.52
N MET A 94 -13.72 3.12 17.74
CA MET A 94 -12.88 4.28 18.02
C MET A 94 -13.74 5.49 18.41
N GLN A 95 -13.29 6.25 19.41
CA GLN A 95 -13.81 7.59 19.72
C GLN A 95 -12.65 8.58 19.63
N THR A 96 -12.71 9.47 18.65
CA THR A 96 -11.77 10.60 18.54
C THR A 96 -12.41 11.82 19.20
N SER A 97 -11.86 12.28 20.33
CA SER A 97 -12.33 13.49 21.00
C SER A 97 -11.80 14.78 20.37
N HIS A 98 -10.68 14.70 19.66
CA HIS A 98 -10.00 15.85 19.03
C HIS A 98 -9.98 15.69 17.50
N PRO A 99 -10.14 16.80 16.76
CA PRO A 99 -9.99 16.79 15.30
C PRO A 99 -8.57 16.37 14.92
N MET A 100 -8.45 15.49 13.93
CA MET A 100 -7.17 15.07 13.34
C MET A 100 -7.18 15.33 11.84
N LYS A 101 -6.18 16.07 11.36
CA LYS A 101 -5.86 16.20 9.94
C LYS A 101 -4.83 15.15 9.53
N LEU A 102 -5.26 14.22 8.69
CA LEU A 102 -4.44 13.13 8.17
C LEU A 102 -4.06 13.43 6.72
N LEU A 103 -2.77 13.36 6.38
CA LEU A 103 -2.30 13.49 5.00
C LEU A 103 -1.80 12.14 4.47
N ILE A 104 -2.39 11.68 3.37
CA ILE A 104 -1.94 10.46 2.66
C ILE A 104 -1.07 10.85 1.46
N ILE A 105 0.14 10.32 1.39
CA ILE A 105 1.11 10.66 0.34
C ILE A 105 1.43 9.42 -0.48
N CYS A 106 1.21 9.47 -1.80
CA CYS A 106 1.72 8.43 -2.70
C CYS A 106 2.61 9.05 -3.80
N SER A 107 3.08 8.23 -4.74
CA SER A 107 3.97 8.69 -5.81
C SER A 107 3.30 9.74 -6.71
N SER A 108 2.08 9.47 -7.20
CA SER A 108 1.37 10.29 -8.21
C SER A 108 0.13 11.03 -7.71
N GLY A 109 -0.35 10.72 -6.51
CA GLY A 109 -1.56 11.31 -5.91
C GLY A 109 -2.86 10.54 -6.15
N LEU A 110 -2.91 9.62 -7.12
CA LEU A 110 -4.17 8.92 -7.50
C LEU A 110 -4.63 7.92 -6.43
N SER A 111 -3.79 6.97 -6.04
CA SER A 111 -4.19 5.96 -5.04
C SER A 111 -4.38 6.57 -3.65
N SER A 112 -3.62 7.64 -3.33
CA SER A 112 -3.79 8.36 -2.07
C SER A 112 -5.09 9.14 -2.00
N SER A 113 -5.62 9.64 -3.12
CA SER A 113 -6.92 10.35 -3.11
C SER A 113 -8.08 9.39 -2.88
N VAL A 114 -8.01 8.17 -3.45
CA VAL A 114 -8.96 7.09 -3.16
C VAL A 114 -8.91 6.72 -1.67
N ALA A 115 -7.71 6.55 -1.11
CA ALA A 115 -7.56 6.25 0.32
C ALA A 115 -8.10 7.36 1.22
N ALA A 116 -7.78 8.64 0.94
CA ALA A 116 -8.29 9.77 1.71
C ALA A 116 -9.82 9.87 1.62
N HIS A 117 -10.40 9.65 0.44
CA HIS A 117 -11.85 9.61 0.26
C HIS A 117 -12.50 8.52 1.11
N ALA A 118 -11.99 7.28 1.05
CA ALA A 118 -12.49 6.15 1.85
C ALA A 118 -12.40 6.42 3.36
N ILE A 119 -11.32 7.08 3.83
CA ILE A 119 -11.17 7.49 5.22
C ILE A 119 -12.25 8.51 5.61
N ASN A 120 -12.49 9.52 4.78
CA ASN A 120 -13.49 10.54 5.04
C ASN A 120 -14.93 9.97 5.04
N GLU A 121 -15.25 9.07 4.12
CA GLU A 121 -16.56 8.40 4.10
C GLU A 121 -16.80 7.59 5.37
N MET A 122 -15.81 6.79 5.78
CA MET A 122 -15.87 6.02 7.02
C MET A 122 -15.96 6.92 8.24
N ALA A 123 -15.17 8.01 8.31
CA ALA A 123 -15.22 8.96 9.41
C ALA A 123 -16.61 9.58 9.54
N ALA A 124 -17.25 9.96 8.42
CA ALA A 124 -18.61 10.46 8.42
C ALA A 124 -19.64 9.42 8.89
N GLN A 125 -19.51 8.16 8.47
CA GLN A 125 -20.39 7.07 8.89
C GLN A 125 -20.31 6.76 10.39
N HIS A 126 -19.12 6.87 10.97
CA HIS A 126 -18.87 6.57 12.38
C HIS A 126 -18.83 7.79 13.31
N GLY A 127 -19.01 8.99 12.76
CA GLY A 127 -18.94 10.25 13.52
C GLY A 127 -17.54 10.54 14.07
N TRP A 128 -16.49 10.11 13.37
CA TRP A 128 -15.10 10.39 13.75
C TRP A 128 -14.71 11.80 13.33
N ASN A 129 -13.93 12.45 14.19
CA ASN A 129 -13.41 13.80 13.96
C ASN A 129 -12.06 13.70 13.23
N ILE A 130 -12.09 13.13 12.04
CA ILE A 130 -10.94 12.92 11.18
C ILE A 130 -11.23 13.54 9.82
N GLU A 131 -10.28 14.29 9.30
CA GLU A 131 -10.28 14.82 7.94
C GLU A 131 -9.01 14.36 7.24
N ALA A 132 -9.15 13.63 6.14
CA ALA A 132 -8.04 13.16 5.32
C ALA A 132 -7.90 13.99 4.04
N ASP A 133 -6.69 14.47 3.77
CA ASP A 133 -6.26 15.03 2.48
C ASP A 133 -5.20 14.12 1.84
N SER A 134 -4.88 14.35 0.57
CA SER A 134 -3.87 13.58 -0.15
C SER A 134 -3.01 14.43 -1.07
N CYS A 135 -1.78 14.00 -1.29
CA CYS A 135 -0.92 14.62 -2.31
C CYS A 135 0.08 13.63 -2.91
N ALA A 136 0.66 14.02 -4.05
CA ALA A 136 1.85 13.37 -4.57
C ALA A 136 3.07 13.70 -3.69
N ALA A 137 4.06 12.79 -3.65
CA ALA A 137 5.26 12.92 -2.83
C ALA A 137 6.05 14.22 -3.10
N VAL A 138 5.99 14.75 -4.31
CA VAL A 138 6.63 16.03 -4.69
C VAL A 138 6.06 17.23 -3.92
N PHE A 139 4.81 17.17 -3.46
CA PHE A 139 4.16 18.23 -2.68
C PHE A 139 4.23 18.01 -1.17
N ALA A 140 4.83 16.90 -0.72
CA ALA A 140 4.95 16.56 0.69
C ALA A 140 5.57 17.66 1.56
N PRO A 141 6.65 18.36 1.15
CA PRO A 141 7.29 19.38 1.99
C PRO A 141 6.38 20.60 2.31
N GLU A 142 5.42 20.89 1.44
CA GLU A 142 4.46 21.98 1.60
C GLU A 142 3.26 21.52 2.44
N LYS A 143 2.61 20.44 2.00
CA LYS A 143 1.34 19.95 2.56
C LYS A 143 1.48 19.32 3.95
N SER A 144 2.62 18.72 4.26
CA SER A 144 2.84 18.06 5.56
C SER A 144 2.77 19.02 6.76
N ARG A 145 2.96 20.33 6.55
CA ARG A 145 2.91 21.33 7.63
C ARG A 145 1.51 21.59 8.16
N GLU A 146 0.49 21.25 7.38
CA GLU A 146 -0.92 21.48 7.71
C GLU A 146 -1.58 20.25 8.35
N ALA A 147 -0.87 19.12 8.36
CA ALA A 147 -1.36 17.85 8.84
C ALA A 147 -0.86 17.56 10.27
N ASP A 148 -1.70 16.89 11.07
CA ASP A 148 -1.32 16.40 12.39
C ASP A 148 -0.51 15.11 12.28
N VAL A 149 -0.88 14.25 11.32
CA VAL A 149 -0.23 12.97 11.01
C VAL A 149 -0.09 12.81 9.51
N VAL A 150 1.04 12.26 9.07
CA VAL A 150 1.33 11.99 7.66
C VAL A 150 1.58 10.50 7.45
N LEU A 151 0.89 9.91 6.48
CA LEU A 151 1.10 8.52 6.08
C LEU A 151 1.55 8.44 4.62
N TYR A 152 2.70 7.82 4.40
CA TYR A 152 3.22 7.52 3.08
C TYR A 152 2.70 6.16 2.63
N ALA A 153 2.10 6.08 1.45
CA ALA A 153 1.83 4.82 0.79
C ALA A 153 3.14 4.03 0.60
N PRO A 154 3.09 2.69 0.53
CA PRO A 154 4.28 1.87 0.39
C PRO A 154 5.21 2.34 -0.73
N GLN A 155 4.65 2.73 -1.89
CA GLN A 155 5.44 3.16 -3.05
C GLN A 155 6.20 4.49 -2.83
N ALA A 156 5.87 5.23 -1.77
CA ALA A 156 6.54 6.47 -1.41
C ALA A 156 7.44 6.32 -0.15
N SER A 157 7.72 5.07 0.28
CA SER A 157 8.54 4.78 1.47
C SER A 157 9.95 5.38 1.40
N ALA A 158 10.56 5.44 0.21
CA ALA A 158 11.86 6.06 0.01
C ALA A 158 11.87 7.54 0.45
N ALA A 159 10.80 8.28 0.15
CA ALA A 159 10.66 9.68 0.58
C ALA A 159 10.53 9.78 2.10
N PHE A 160 9.79 8.87 2.74
CA PHE A 160 9.72 8.78 4.20
C PHE A 160 11.08 8.53 4.85
N HIS A 161 11.88 7.60 4.31
CA HIS A 161 13.19 7.25 4.87
C HIS A 161 14.22 8.38 4.76
N GLN A 162 14.04 9.30 3.80
CA GLN A 162 14.85 10.51 3.65
C GLN A 162 14.49 11.61 4.66
N LEU A 163 13.36 11.50 5.37
CA LEU A 163 12.96 12.51 6.35
C LEU A 163 13.92 12.56 7.55
N PRO A 164 14.20 13.76 8.08
CA PRO A 164 14.85 13.92 9.38
C PRO A 164 14.08 13.17 10.47
N LYS A 165 14.79 12.64 11.48
CA LYS A 165 14.17 11.90 12.59
C LYS A 165 13.04 12.69 13.28
N GLU A 166 13.22 13.99 13.44
CA GLU A 166 12.23 14.91 14.04
C GLU A 166 10.90 14.89 13.28
N GLN A 167 10.96 14.87 11.94
CA GLN A 167 9.77 14.85 11.07
C GLN A 167 9.13 13.46 10.97
N ARG A 168 9.84 12.40 11.41
CA ARG A 168 9.30 11.04 11.43
C ARG A 168 8.44 10.72 12.64
N ARG A 169 8.41 11.58 13.68
CA ARG A 169 7.67 11.30 14.92
C ARG A 169 6.17 11.07 14.69
N ARG A 170 5.55 11.85 13.79
CA ARG A 170 4.13 11.75 13.43
C ARG A 170 3.91 11.32 11.99
N THR A 171 4.89 10.61 11.46
CA THR A 171 4.89 10.18 10.07
C THR A 171 5.16 8.69 10.01
N GLY A 172 4.47 7.96 9.14
CA GLY A 172 4.72 6.54 8.94
C GLY A 172 4.50 6.09 7.51
N VAL A 173 4.88 4.85 7.21
CA VAL A 173 4.54 4.16 5.96
C VAL A 173 3.33 3.27 6.22
N ILE A 174 2.29 3.38 5.40
CA ILE A 174 1.09 2.54 5.49
C ILE A 174 1.48 1.09 5.26
N GLN A 175 0.91 0.19 6.05
CA GLN A 175 1.08 -1.25 5.82
C GLN A 175 0.62 -1.62 4.39
N PRO A 176 1.45 -2.33 3.60
CA PRO A 176 1.12 -2.62 2.20
C PRO A 176 -0.21 -3.35 2.01
N MET A 177 -0.54 -4.28 2.91
CA MET A 177 -1.82 -4.98 2.88
C MET A 177 -3.00 -4.02 3.08
N ASP A 178 -2.93 -3.10 4.04
CA ASP A 178 -4.02 -2.18 4.33
C ASP A 178 -4.22 -1.17 3.21
N PHE A 179 -3.13 -0.73 2.57
CA PHE A 179 -3.22 0.12 1.39
C PHE A 179 -3.79 -0.64 0.17
N ALA A 180 -3.31 -1.86 -0.08
CA ALA A 180 -3.76 -2.67 -1.21
C ALA A 180 -5.23 -3.10 -1.09
N MET A 181 -5.72 -3.30 0.14
CA MET A 181 -7.11 -3.63 0.44
C MET A 181 -8.01 -2.38 0.57
N MET A 182 -7.43 -1.17 0.47
CA MET A 182 -8.10 0.09 0.81
C MET A 182 -8.85 -0.02 2.15
N ASN A 183 -8.13 -0.38 3.22
CA ASN A 183 -8.67 -0.54 4.56
C ASN A 183 -8.55 0.78 5.36
N PRO A 184 -9.54 1.70 5.27
CA PRO A 184 -9.44 3.01 5.91
C PRO A 184 -9.37 2.90 7.44
N GLN A 185 -9.96 1.84 8.00
CA GLN A 185 -10.00 1.62 9.44
C GLN A 185 -8.62 1.32 10.01
N ALA A 186 -7.87 0.42 9.36
CA ALA A 186 -6.49 0.13 9.74
C ALA A 186 -5.56 1.32 9.51
N MET A 187 -5.75 2.07 8.41
CA MET A 187 -4.97 3.28 8.14
C MET A 187 -5.17 4.35 9.23
N VAL A 188 -6.43 4.59 9.65
CA VAL A 188 -6.75 5.50 10.76
C VAL A 188 -6.18 5.00 12.08
N HIS A 189 -6.31 3.70 12.39
CA HIS A 189 -5.72 3.13 13.59
C HIS A 189 -4.22 3.37 13.64
N GLN A 190 -3.51 3.12 12.53
CA GLN A 190 -2.08 3.39 12.43
C GLN A 190 -1.76 4.88 12.65
N ALA A 191 -2.55 5.78 12.09
CA ALA A 191 -2.37 7.23 12.29
C ALA A 191 -2.50 7.64 13.76
N LEU A 192 -3.49 7.11 14.48
CA LEU A 192 -3.71 7.39 15.90
C LEU A 192 -2.55 6.93 16.79
N GLN A 193 -1.93 5.79 16.46
CA GLN A 193 -0.74 5.31 17.16
C GLN A 193 0.47 6.26 16.98
N LEU A 194 0.57 6.95 15.83
CA LEU A 194 1.61 7.93 15.55
C LEU A 194 1.33 9.31 16.18
N ALA A 195 0.06 9.63 16.43
CA ALA A 195 -0.34 10.88 17.05
C ALA A 195 -0.06 10.92 18.56
N SER A 196 0.10 9.76 19.19
CA SER A 196 0.35 9.54 20.63
C SER A 196 1.78 9.91 21.03
#